data_AF-A0AAQ4DK68-F1
#
_entry.id   AF-A0AAQ4DK68-F1
#
_cell.length_a   1.000
_cell.length_b   1.000
_cell.length_c   1.000
_cell.angle_alpha   90.00
_cell.angle_beta   90.00
_cell.angle_gamma   90.00
#
_symmetry.space_group_name_H-M   'P 1'
#
loop_
_entity.id
_entity.type
_entity.pdbx_description
1 polymer ?
#
loop_
_entity_poly.entity_id
_entity_poly.type
_entity_poly.pdbx_seq_one_letter_code
_entity_poly.pdbx_strand_id
1 'polypeptide(L)'
;MEKLSDGETPPWRNSALEKLSDGETLRWRNSTMEKFNDGESPRWGNSALEKFRAEETPRWRNCALERLRVGETPRWRYYALEKLCTGETPCARNSALEKLRARETSCWRNSVLEKLRAGETPRWRNSALEKLRAGKTPR
;
A
#
# COMPACT_ATOMS: atom_id res chain seq x y z
N MET A 1 32.01 0.39 -1.51
CA MET A 1 31.24 1.45 -0.82
C MET A 1 31.22 2.65 -1.74
N GLU A 2 30.24 2.73 -2.64
CA GLU A 2 30.00 3.95 -3.41
C GLU A 2 29.17 4.89 -2.54
N LYS A 3 29.76 6.04 -2.22
CA LYS A 3 29.04 7.16 -1.61
C LYS A 3 28.39 7.93 -2.76
N LEU A 4 27.07 7.85 -2.86
CA LEU A 4 26.30 8.74 -3.72
C LEU A 4 26.01 10.02 -2.93
N SER A 5 26.77 11.06 -3.25
CA SER A 5 26.54 12.43 -2.80
C SER A 5 25.64 13.13 -3.82
N ASP A 6 24.34 13.08 -3.60
CA ASP A 6 23.34 14.10 -3.96
C ASP A 6 22.01 13.67 -3.33
N GLY A 7 21.01 14.54 -3.20
CA GLY A 7 19.71 14.21 -2.59
C GLY A 7 18.83 13.25 -3.40
N GLU A 8 19.43 12.25 -4.06
CA GLU A 8 18.78 11.31 -4.96
C GLU A 8 18.53 9.96 -4.28
N THR A 9 17.24 9.68 -4.02
CA THR A 9 16.70 8.35 -3.70
C THR A 9 17.35 7.25 -4.56
N PRO A 10 18.12 6.29 -3.99
CA PRO A 10 18.76 5.25 -4.78
C PRO A 10 17.72 4.31 -5.42
N PRO A 11 17.77 4.10 -6.75
CA PRO A 11 16.84 3.21 -7.45
C PRO A 11 17.34 1.76 -7.43
N TRP A 12 16.59 0.88 -6.77
CA TRP A 12 16.77 -0.57 -6.80
C TRP A 12 16.03 -1.16 -8.00
N ARG A 13 16.76 -1.77 -8.93
CA ARG A 13 16.23 -2.36 -10.16
C ARG A 13 16.56 -3.85 -10.24
N ASN A 14 15.57 -4.65 -10.64
CA ASN A 14 15.75 -6.09 -10.85
C ASN A 14 16.36 -6.79 -9.63
N SER A 15 15.79 -6.52 -8.46
CA SER A 15 16.34 -6.92 -7.18
C SER A 15 15.43 -7.95 -6.52
N ALA A 16 16.02 -9.02 -6.02
CA ALA A 16 15.35 -10.00 -5.18
C ALA A 16 16.04 -10.01 -3.82
N LEU A 17 15.30 -9.65 -2.77
CA LEU A 17 15.81 -9.69 -1.40
C LEU A 17 14.82 -10.42 -0.51
N GLU A 18 15.34 -11.15 0.46
CA GLU A 18 14.45 -11.85 1.40
C GLU A 18 13.96 -10.89 2.48
N LYS A 19 14.85 -10.10 3.07
CA LYS A 19 14.50 -9.15 4.14
C LYS A 19 15.31 -7.88 3.99
N LEU A 20 14.65 -6.75 4.17
CA LEU A 20 15.31 -5.45 4.26
C LEU A 20 14.55 -4.55 5.23
N SER A 21 15.28 -3.72 5.95
CA SER A 21 14.72 -2.68 6.81
C SER A 21 15.52 -1.43 6.55
N ASP A 22 14.85 -0.39 6.06
CA ASP A 22 15.46 0.84 5.59
C ASP A 22 14.69 2.03 6.15
N GLY A 23 15.39 3.14 6.36
CA GLY A 23 14.81 4.37 6.89
C GLY A 23 14.92 5.53 5.91
N GLU A 24 15.28 5.26 4.65
CA GLU A 24 15.44 6.27 3.62
C GLU A 24 14.38 6.06 2.53
N THR A 25 14.05 7.15 1.86
CA THR A 25 13.16 7.11 0.70
C THR A 25 13.82 6.29 -0.41
N LEU A 26 13.31 5.07 -0.66
CA LEU A 26 13.79 4.16 -1.72
C LEU A 26 12.87 4.10 -2.95
N ARG A 27 13.45 3.81 -4.13
CA ARG A 27 12.71 3.53 -5.36
C ARG A 27 12.97 2.12 -5.86
N TRP A 28 11.95 1.27 -5.82
CA TRP A 28 12.00 -0.10 -6.29
C TRP A 28 11.32 -0.23 -7.65
N ARG A 29 12.00 -0.91 -8.58
CA ARG A 29 11.44 -1.24 -9.89
C ARG A 29 11.78 -2.68 -10.27
N ASN A 30 10.76 -3.45 -10.65
CA ASN A 30 10.93 -4.85 -11.02
C ASN A 30 11.61 -5.64 -9.92
N SER A 31 10.97 -5.70 -8.74
CA SER A 31 11.62 -6.23 -7.55
C SER A 31 10.71 -7.20 -6.82
N THR A 32 11.31 -8.23 -6.23
CA THR A 32 10.62 -9.23 -5.43
C THR A 32 11.20 -9.21 -4.02
N MET A 33 10.34 -9.18 -3.00
CA MET A 33 10.79 -9.11 -1.62
C MET A 33 9.87 -9.85 -0.65
N GLU A 34 10.43 -10.63 0.28
CA GLU A 34 9.60 -11.35 1.26
C GLU A 34 9.15 -10.42 2.39
N LYS A 35 10.08 -9.68 2.99
CA LYS A 35 9.79 -8.76 4.10
C LYS A 35 10.50 -7.43 3.95
N PHE A 36 9.74 -6.34 4.03
CA PHE A 36 10.28 -4.99 4.02
C PHE A 36 9.67 -4.15 5.13
N ASN A 37 10.52 -3.47 5.89
CA ASN A 37 10.11 -2.44 6.84
C ASN A 37 10.75 -1.11 6.41
N ASP A 38 9.92 -0.09 6.26
CA ASP A 38 10.36 1.25 5.86
C ASP A 38 10.00 2.27 6.94
N GLY A 39 10.93 3.16 7.27
CA GLY A 39 10.66 4.31 8.14
C GLY A 39 10.06 5.51 7.42
N GLU A 40 10.18 5.58 6.09
CA GLU A 40 9.82 6.70 5.23
C GLU A 40 8.82 6.28 4.11
N SER A 41 8.90 6.95 2.95
CA SER A 41 7.91 6.95 1.86
C SER A 41 8.45 6.31 0.57
N PRO A 42 8.58 4.97 0.50
CA PRO A 42 9.17 4.29 -0.65
C PRO A 42 8.22 4.25 -1.84
N ARG A 43 8.80 4.16 -3.03
CA ARG A 43 8.04 4.03 -4.28
C ARG A 43 8.32 2.71 -4.96
N TRP A 44 7.26 1.96 -5.24
CA TRP A 44 7.33 0.64 -5.84
C TRP A 44 6.65 0.64 -7.21
N GLY A 45 7.32 -0.01 -8.17
CA GLY A 45 6.84 -0.16 -9.54
C GLY A 45 7.12 -1.54 -10.09
N ASN A 46 6.08 -2.24 -10.55
CA ASN A 46 6.23 -3.61 -11.10
C ASN A 46 6.87 -4.56 -10.09
N SER A 47 6.35 -4.63 -8.87
CA SER A 47 7.00 -5.36 -7.77
C SER A 47 6.03 -6.30 -7.05
N ALA A 48 6.57 -7.40 -6.52
CA ALA A 48 5.85 -8.38 -5.72
C ALA A 48 6.43 -8.45 -4.31
N LEU A 49 5.61 -8.26 -3.28
CA LEU A 49 6.00 -8.45 -1.89
C LEU A 49 5.09 -9.42 -1.14
N GLU A 50 5.60 -10.13 -0.14
CA GLU A 50 4.70 -10.79 0.81
C GLU A 50 4.28 -9.84 1.94
N LYS A 51 5.25 -9.22 2.61
CA LYS A 51 5.01 -8.45 3.84
C LYS A 51 5.69 -7.10 3.78
N PHE A 52 4.89 -6.04 3.88
CA PHE A 52 5.39 -4.67 3.94
C PHE A 52 4.84 -3.95 5.17
N ARG A 53 5.72 -3.23 5.86
CA ARG A 53 5.37 -2.28 6.90
C ARG A 53 6.02 -0.93 6.58
N ALA A 54 5.24 0.14 6.58
CA ALA A 54 5.80 1.49 6.63
C ALA A 54 5.10 2.34 7.69
N GLU A 55 5.82 3.34 8.19
CA GLU A 55 5.23 4.36 9.05
C GLU A 55 4.59 5.46 8.20
N GLU A 56 5.27 5.93 7.15
CA GLU A 56 4.77 6.96 6.23
C GLU A 56 4.07 6.41 4.97
N THR A 57 3.89 7.27 3.95
CA THR A 57 3.06 7.04 2.75
C THR A 57 3.80 6.39 1.56
N PRO A 58 3.71 5.06 1.36
CA PRO A 58 4.29 4.44 0.19
C PRO A 58 3.41 4.66 -1.06
N ARG A 59 4.05 4.69 -2.23
CA ARG A 59 3.36 4.78 -3.53
C ARG A 59 3.59 3.53 -4.35
N TRP A 60 2.51 2.91 -4.82
CA TRP A 60 2.57 1.65 -5.53
C TRP A 60 1.96 1.77 -6.92
N ARG A 61 2.65 1.21 -7.92
CA ARG A 61 2.16 1.11 -9.29
C ARG A 61 2.46 -0.28 -9.86
N ASN A 62 1.41 -0.97 -10.30
CA ASN A 62 1.53 -2.30 -10.89
C ASN A 62 2.22 -3.29 -9.92
N CYS A 63 1.65 -3.48 -8.73
CA CYS A 63 2.27 -4.29 -7.68
C CYS A 63 1.31 -5.33 -7.12
N ALA A 64 1.87 -6.45 -6.66
CA ALA A 64 1.16 -7.48 -5.92
C ALA A 64 1.73 -7.56 -4.50
N LEU A 65 0.87 -7.64 -3.49
CA LEU A 65 1.29 -7.70 -2.09
C LEU A 65 0.35 -8.60 -1.28
N GLU A 66 0.85 -9.45 -0.38
CA GLU A 66 -0.07 -10.23 0.46
C GLU A 66 -0.52 -9.43 1.70
N ARG A 67 0.43 -8.83 2.42
CA ARG A 67 0.16 -8.16 3.69
C ARG A 67 0.82 -6.81 3.77
N LEU A 68 -0.02 -5.82 4.04
CA LEU A 68 0.40 -4.44 4.21
C LEU A 68 -0.05 -3.86 5.53
N ARG A 69 0.88 -3.20 6.21
CA ARG A 69 0.60 -2.29 7.31
C ARG A 69 1.23 -0.94 7.02
N VAL A 70 0.42 0.11 7.06
CA VAL A 70 0.90 1.47 6.86
C VAL A 70 0.26 2.39 7.88
N GLY A 71 1.05 3.27 8.49
CA GLY A 71 0.54 4.27 9.42
C GLY A 71 -0.34 5.27 8.70
N GLU A 72 0.22 5.88 7.66
CA GLU A 72 -0.42 6.96 6.90
C GLU A 72 -1.11 6.52 5.60
N THR A 73 -1.59 7.49 4.82
CA THR A 73 -2.37 7.39 3.58
C THR A 73 -1.59 6.87 2.35
N PRO A 74 -1.72 5.59 1.95
CA PRO A 74 -1.07 5.10 0.74
C PRO A 74 -1.87 5.43 -0.53
N ARG A 75 -1.16 5.64 -1.64
CA ARG A 75 -1.76 5.84 -2.98
C ARG A 75 -1.40 4.71 -3.93
N TRP A 76 -2.43 4.15 -4.56
CA TRP A 76 -2.28 2.95 -5.38
C TRP A 76 -2.87 3.11 -6.78
N ARG A 77 -2.17 2.53 -7.77
CA ARG A 77 -2.72 2.32 -9.12
C ARG A 77 -2.33 0.94 -9.63
N TYR A 78 -3.30 0.16 -10.09
CA TYR A 78 -3.07 -1.20 -10.60
C TYR A 78 -2.39 -2.08 -9.53
N TYR A 79 -3.15 -2.54 -8.54
CA TYR A 79 -2.60 -3.43 -7.52
C TYR A 79 -3.56 -4.57 -7.17
N ALA A 80 -2.96 -5.66 -6.70
CA ALA A 80 -3.64 -6.77 -6.06
C ALA A 80 -3.09 -6.93 -4.64
N LEU A 81 -3.95 -6.90 -3.64
CA LEU A 81 -3.56 -7.05 -2.23
C LEU A 81 -4.51 -7.98 -1.49
N GLU A 82 -4.02 -8.88 -0.65
CA GLU A 82 -4.93 -9.67 0.18
C GLU A 82 -5.37 -8.89 1.43
N LYS A 83 -4.42 -8.33 2.19
CA LYS A 83 -4.70 -7.77 3.52
C LYS A 83 -4.06 -6.40 3.70
N LEU A 84 -4.89 -5.39 3.91
CA LEU A 84 -4.49 -4.03 4.24
C LEU A 84 -4.96 -3.63 5.64
N CYS A 85 -4.03 -3.14 6.46
CA CYS A 85 -4.34 -2.38 7.67
C CYS A 85 -3.71 -0.99 7.55
N THR A 86 -4.53 0.05 7.58
CA THR A 86 -4.08 1.45 7.58
C THR A 86 -4.82 2.25 8.65
N GLY A 87 -4.11 3.20 9.27
CA GLY A 87 -4.69 4.13 10.22
C GLY A 87 -5.54 5.21 9.54
N GLU A 88 -5.24 5.54 8.29
CA GLU A 88 -5.80 6.70 7.59
C GLU A 88 -6.57 6.30 6.31
N THR A 89 -6.69 7.24 5.37
CA THR A 89 -7.56 7.24 4.19
C THR A 89 -6.87 6.65 2.94
N PRO A 90 -6.95 5.34 2.62
CA PRO A 90 -6.35 4.81 1.40
C PRO A 90 -7.12 5.25 0.14
N CYS A 91 -6.35 5.55 -0.91
CA CYS A 91 -6.90 5.86 -2.24
C CYS A 91 -6.45 4.83 -3.27
N ALA A 92 -7.40 4.06 -3.80
CA ALA A 92 -7.17 2.94 -4.70
C ALA A 92 -7.87 3.12 -6.05
N ARG A 93 -7.14 2.84 -7.14
CA ARG A 93 -7.64 2.94 -8.51
C ARG A 93 -7.22 1.74 -9.35
N ASN A 94 -8.19 1.12 -10.03
CA ASN A 94 -8.00 -0.08 -10.85
C ASN A 94 -7.36 -1.18 -10.00
N SER A 95 -8.06 -1.68 -8.99
CA SER A 95 -7.41 -2.47 -7.93
C SER A 95 -8.30 -3.56 -7.35
N ALA A 96 -7.68 -4.62 -6.84
CA ALA A 96 -8.35 -5.72 -6.16
C ALA A 96 -7.81 -5.88 -4.74
N LEU A 97 -8.69 -5.92 -3.75
CA LEU A 97 -8.33 -6.14 -2.35
C LEU A 97 -9.28 -7.15 -1.69
N GLU A 98 -8.75 -8.14 -0.95
CA GLU A 98 -9.61 -9.10 -0.24
C GLU A 98 -10.12 -8.50 1.09
N LYS A 99 -9.22 -7.93 1.91
CA LYS A 99 -9.53 -7.44 3.26
C LYS A 99 -8.90 -6.09 3.54
N LEU A 100 -9.73 -5.09 3.84
CA LEU A 100 -9.31 -3.77 4.31
C LEU A 100 -9.76 -3.55 5.76
N ARG A 101 -8.83 -3.06 6.59
CA ARG A 101 -9.12 -2.36 7.83
C ARG A 101 -8.58 -0.92 7.73
N ALA A 102 -9.48 0.05 7.73
CA ALA A 102 -9.17 1.48 7.77
C ALA A 102 -9.94 2.11 8.95
N ARG A 103 -9.39 3.15 9.59
CA ARG A 103 -10.18 3.91 10.59
C ARG A 103 -10.97 5.03 9.94
N GLU A 104 -10.44 5.65 8.90
CA GLU A 104 -11.04 6.80 8.24
C GLU A 104 -11.74 6.47 6.91
N THR A 105 -12.30 7.49 6.29
CA THR A 105 -12.90 7.46 4.96
C THR A 105 -11.93 6.87 3.93
N SER A 106 -12.41 6.09 2.95
CA SER A 106 -11.58 5.54 1.87
C SER A 106 -12.16 5.90 0.51
N CYS A 107 -11.31 6.05 -0.52
CA CYS A 107 -11.76 6.36 -1.89
C CYS A 107 -11.33 5.28 -2.87
N TRP A 108 -12.33 4.69 -3.55
CA TRP A 108 -12.14 3.57 -4.47
C TRP A 108 -12.72 3.90 -5.84
N ARG A 109 -11.94 3.64 -6.90
CA ARG A 109 -12.36 3.83 -8.28
C ARG A 109 -12.00 2.62 -9.13
N ASN A 110 -12.93 2.09 -9.94
CA ASN A 110 -12.68 0.92 -10.79
C ASN A 110 -12.06 -0.25 -10.02
N SER A 111 -12.56 -0.56 -8.82
CA SER A 111 -11.90 -1.50 -7.92
C SER A 111 -12.88 -2.49 -7.30
N VAL A 112 -12.33 -3.61 -6.85
CA VAL A 112 -13.08 -4.68 -6.18
C VAL A 112 -12.52 -4.86 -4.78
N LEU A 113 -13.40 -4.86 -3.78
CA LEU A 113 -13.08 -5.17 -2.40
C LEU A 113 -14.04 -6.25 -1.87
N GLU A 114 -13.51 -7.32 -1.31
CA GLU A 114 -14.38 -8.32 -0.68
C GLU A 114 -14.88 -7.87 0.70
N LYS A 115 -13.96 -7.49 1.61
CA LYS A 115 -14.31 -7.21 3.00
C LYS A 115 -13.70 -5.90 3.47
N LEU A 116 -14.56 -4.96 3.83
CA LEU A 116 -14.18 -3.69 4.43
C LEU A 116 -14.61 -3.59 5.88
N ARG A 117 -13.66 -3.26 6.76
CA ARG A 117 -13.94 -2.68 8.07
C ARG A 117 -13.42 -1.25 8.07
N ALA A 118 -14.32 -0.29 8.10
CA ALA A 118 -14.00 1.14 8.13
C ALA A 118 -14.63 1.78 9.39
N GLY A 119 -14.01 2.81 9.96
CA GLY A 119 -14.71 3.65 10.94
C GLY A 119 -15.77 4.51 10.24
N GLU A 120 -15.44 5.06 9.09
CA GLU A 120 -16.33 5.92 8.30
C GLU A 120 -16.81 5.28 6.99
N THR A 121 -17.80 5.90 6.35
CA THR A 121 -18.36 5.41 5.08
C THR A 121 -17.41 5.71 3.91
N PRO A 122 -16.93 4.70 3.18
CA PRO A 122 -16.09 4.88 1.99
C PRO A 122 -16.85 5.51 0.80
N ARG A 123 -16.13 6.21 -0.07
CA ARG A 123 -16.60 6.67 -1.38
C ARG A 123 -16.20 5.69 -2.47
N TRP A 124 -17.19 5.23 -3.25
CA TRP A 124 -17.02 4.29 -4.35
C TRP A 124 -17.41 4.92 -5.69
N ARG A 125 -16.63 4.66 -6.75
CA ARG A 125 -17.00 4.98 -8.13
C ARG A 125 -16.68 3.80 -9.04
N ASN A 126 -17.68 3.27 -9.74
CA ASN A 126 -17.53 2.10 -10.62
C ASN A 126 -16.76 0.97 -9.92
N SER A 127 -17.20 0.57 -8.73
CA SER A 127 -16.46 -0.34 -7.86
C SER A 127 -17.43 -1.25 -7.12
N ALA A 128 -16.97 -2.43 -6.73
CA ALA A 128 -17.78 -3.44 -6.05
C ALA A 128 -17.24 -3.70 -4.65
N LEU A 129 -18.16 -3.84 -3.68
CA LEU A 129 -17.88 -4.24 -2.30
C LEU A 129 -18.82 -5.37 -1.90
N GLU A 130 -18.28 -6.51 -1.45
CA GLU A 130 -19.12 -7.64 -1.01
C GLU A 130 -19.62 -7.46 0.43
N LYS A 131 -18.76 -7.05 1.37
CA LYS A 131 -19.11 -6.93 2.80
C LYS A 131 -18.55 -5.66 3.42
N LEU A 132 -19.43 -4.80 3.95
CA LEU A 132 -19.08 -3.61 4.72
C LEU A 132 -19.38 -3.79 6.22
N ARG A 133 -18.42 -3.44 7.08
CA ARG A 133 -18.64 -3.21 8.51
C ARG A 133 -18.14 -1.81 8.86
N ALA A 134 -19.05 -0.85 8.92
CA ALA A 134 -18.77 0.53 9.31
C ALA A 134 -18.97 0.73 10.82
N GLY A 135 -18.05 1.41 11.49
CA GLY A 135 -18.10 1.70 12.92
C GLY A 135 -18.75 3.04 13.22
N LYS A 136 -20.10 3.07 13.33
CA LYS A 136 -20.95 4.20 13.77
C LYS A 136 -20.60 5.60 13.20
N THR A 137 -21.51 6.13 12.40
CA THR A 137 -21.61 7.56 12.09
C THR A 137 -21.57 8.38 13.39
N PRO A 138 -20.64 9.34 13.58
CA PRO A 138 -20.85 10.38 14.57
C PRO A 138 -22.08 11.19 14.11
N ARG A 139 -22.99 11.38 15.06
CA ARG A 139 -24.28 12.03 14.89
C ARG A 139 -24.13 13.54 14.92
#